data_AF-A4AVB5-F1
#
_entry.id   AF-A4AVB5-F1
#
_cell.length_a   1.000
_cell.length_b   1.000
_cell.length_c   1.000
_cell.angle_alpha   90.00
_cell.angle_beta   90.00
_cell.angle_gamma   90.00
#
_symmetry.space_group_name_H-M   'P 1'
#
loop_
_entity.id
_entity.type
_entity.pdbx_description
1 polymer ?
#
loop_
_entity_poly.entity_id
_entity_poly.type
_entity_poly.pdbx_seq_one_letter_code
_entity_poly.pdbx_strand_id
1 'polypeptide(L)'
;MKLMRFKLITMIVTLITVGVYGQKQSKTFNEVFNVNAETVLDINTSNADIEFETWDKNQIAIEAIIELEGASAEEAADYFKNGGIEIIGNSKKIKIITGTENSWLFNHSTEGLHNLNIDIPNFHFEMPELPEMPEMAEMPEFHMEDFHIDLSDMPMPPVPAVEFDYEAYKKDGEKYLRKWQKKFDKGFDKEYQKKMEAWSAKMDIKRKVMEERREELEQKHEKRMQKRLEAQERRMEEQAEAMEKRAEAMEKRAVEMEKKREKLFEERRNNETDSNIFYYSSEGENKKYEVKKTIKIKMPKGTKIKMNVRHGEVKLAGNTKNINARLSYSTLLAATIDGDETIIKTSYSPVSVQKWNYGLLQADYSENVDLNEVLNLRLSTTSSDVTINRLLESVIINNKMGPLTINSISSSFKEMDVSLQNAEMTCPLPKTDFVIEVNGTLSKLTAPASLKLDRTKHNNTTIHTGYNKNSKSDKSVVINSKYSEVVLKE
;
A
#
# COMPACT_ATOMS: atom_id res chain seq x y z
N MET A 1 -22.99 64.64 -13.18
CA MET A 1 -22.68 63.20 -13.05
C MET A 1 -21.89 62.99 -11.77
N LYS A 2 -22.50 62.39 -10.74
CA LYS A 2 -21.84 62.08 -9.45
C LYS A 2 -21.27 60.66 -9.52
N LEU A 3 -19.95 60.52 -9.39
CA LEU A 3 -19.31 59.23 -9.15
C LEU A 3 -19.56 58.79 -7.70
N MET A 4 -20.29 57.69 -7.50
CA MET A 4 -20.39 57.03 -6.21
C MET A 4 -19.21 56.06 -6.03
N ARG A 5 -18.39 56.31 -5.00
CA ARG A 5 -17.37 55.39 -4.50
C ARG A 5 -18.05 54.41 -3.54
N PHE A 6 -18.05 53.12 -3.87
CA PHE A 6 -18.42 52.05 -2.93
C PHE A 6 -17.29 51.84 -1.92
N LYS A 7 -17.56 52.12 -0.64
CA LYS A 7 -16.70 51.72 0.48
C LYS A 7 -17.11 50.31 0.92
N LEU A 8 -16.18 49.35 0.87
CA LEU A 8 -16.32 48.07 1.56
C LEU A 8 -16.22 48.33 3.06
N ILE A 9 -17.27 47.99 3.81
CA ILE A 9 -17.27 48.02 5.29
C ILE A 9 -17.25 46.55 5.73
N THR A 10 -16.10 46.08 6.18
CA THR A 10 -15.95 44.81 6.90
C THR A 10 -16.35 45.08 8.35
N MET A 11 -17.49 44.54 8.80
CA MET A 11 -18.01 44.72 10.15
C MET A 11 -17.65 43.48 10.98
N ILE A 12 -16.59 43.58 11.79
CA ILE A 12 -16.18 42.57 12.78
C ILE A 12 -17.03 42.81 14.04
N VAL A 13 -17.89 41.87 14.42
CA VAL A 13 -18.64 41.91 15.69
C VAL A 13 -18.17 40.77 16.58
N THR A 14 -17.35 41.09 17.57
CA THR A 14 -16.93 40.17 18.63
C THR A 14 -17.89 40.29 19.81
N LEU A 15 -18.76 39.29 20.02
CA LEU A 15 -19.62 39.19 21.20
C LEU A 15 -18.93 38.30 22.25
N ILE A 16 -18.70 38.82 23.45
CA ILE A 16 -18.14 38.07 24.59
C ILE A 16 -19.28 37.81 25.58
N THR A 17 -19.70 36.55 25.73
CA THR A 17 -20.65 36.14 26.79
C THR A 17 -19.91 35.23 27.78
N VAL A 18 -19.64 35.72 28.99
CA VAL A 18 -19.05 34.93 30.08
C VAL A 18 -20.16 34.37 30.95
N GLY A 19 -20.43 33.07 30.85
CA GLY A 19 -21.30 32.34 31.77
C GLY A 19 -20.47 31.57 32.78
N VAL A 20 -20.67 31.79 34.08
CA VAL A 20 -19.95 31.10 35.16
C VAL A 20 -20.75 29.85 35.57
N TYR A 21 -20.39 28.69 35.02
CA TYR A 21 -20.80 27.37 35.52
C TYR A 21 -19.69 26.34 35.20
N GLY A 22 -18.91 25.91 36.20
CA GLY A 22 -17.73 25.04 36.04
C GLY A 22 -16.54 25.77 35.38
N GLN A 23 -15.29 25.36 35.62
CA GLN A 23 -14.08 25.97 35.01
C GLN A 23 -14.00 25.66 33.50
N LYS A 24 -14.98 26.14 32.72
CA LYS A 24 -15.03 26.09 31.26
C LYS A 24 -15.05 27.53 30.75
N GLN A 25 -13.98 27.92 30.07
CA GLN A 25 -13.90 29.21 29.39
C GLN A 25 -14.05 28.99 27.90
N SER A 26 -14.99 29.68 27.26
CA SER A 26 -15.20 29.56 25.82
C SER A 26 -15.10 30.91 25.12
N LYS A 27 -14.61 30.87 23.87
CA LYS A 27 -14.57 32.03 22.98
C LYS A 27 -15.06 31.62 21.60
N THR A 28 -16.01 32.39 21.08
CA THR A 28 -16.58 32.18 19.75
C THR A 28 -16.13 33.29 18.81
N PHE A 29 -15.67 32.90 17.63
CA PHE A 29 -15.26 33.78 16.53
C PHE A 29 -16.25 33.60 15.39
N ASN A 30 -16.87 34.70 14.95
CA ASN A 30 -17.86 34.68 13.88
C ASN A 30 -17.39 35.59 12.75
N GLU A 31 -17.21 35.03 11.56
CA GLU A 31 -16.79 35.76 10.37
C GLU A 31 -17.69 35.41 9.18
N VAL A 32 -18.04 36.42 8.38
CA VAL A 32 -18.89 36.26 7.20
C VAL A 32 -18.25 36.92 5.99
N PHE A 33 -18.05 36.14 4.93
CA PHE A 33 -17.46 36.60 3.69
C PHE A 33 -18.45 36.48 2.54
N ASN A 34 -18.58 37.53 1.72
CA ASN A 34 -19.27 37.44 0.44
C ASN A 34 -18.38 36.69 -0.56
N VAL A 35 -18.95 35.71 -1.25
CA VAL A 35 -18.21 34.79 -2.13
C VAL A 35 -18.81 34.73 -3.53
N ASN A 36 -18.01 34.25 -4.47
CA ASN A 36 -18.41 33.95 -5.84
C ASN A 36 -18.09 32.49 -6.17
N ALA A 37 -18.42 32.05 -7.38
CA ALA A 37 -18.22 30.66 -7.80
C ALA A 37 -16.74 30.23 -7.85
N GLU A 38 -15.80 31.17 -7.92
CA GLU A 38 -14.36 30.89 -7.97
C GLU A 38 -13.68 30.95 -6.59
N THR A 39 -14.44 31.26 -5.54
CA THR A 39 -13.86 31.37 -4.20
C THR A 39 -13.31 30.02 -3.72
N VAL A 40 -12.05 30.02 -3.28
CA VAL A 40 -11.39 28.86 -2.68
C VAL A 40 -11.35 29.01 -1.17
N LEU A 41 -11.88 28.01 -0.48
CA LEU A 41 -11.78 27.87 0.97
C LEU A 41 -10.56 27.00 1.30
N ASP A 42 -9.52 27.60 1.87
CA ASP A 42 -8.23 26.97 2.19
C ASP A 42 -8.08 26.80 3.71
N ILE A 43 -8.20 25.57 4.18
CA ILE A 43 -8.27 25.25 5.60
C ILE A 43 -7.02 24.50 5.99
N ASN A 44 -6.29 24.98 6.99
CA ASN A 44 -5.12 24.32 7.54
C ASN A 44 -5.21 24.27 9.06
N THR A 45 -5.67 23.14 9.59
CA THR A 45 -5.97 23.03 11.01
C THR A 45 -5.21 21.89 11.67
N SER A 46 -4.84 22.14 12.92
CA SER A 46 -4.35 21.13 13.84
C SER A 46 -5.25 21.12 15.08
N ASN A 47 -5.61 19.94 15.57
CA ASN A 47 -6.35 19.78 16.83
C ASN A 47 -7.69 20.52 16.80
N ALA A 48 -8.47 20.32 15.73
CA ALA A 48 -9.77 20.99 15.55
C ALA A 48 -10.76 20.13 14.75
N ASP A 49 -11.99 20.08 15.24
CA ASP A 49 -13.11 19.44 14.57
C ASP A 49 -13.78 20.44 13.62
N ILE A 50 -14.15 19.99 12.42
CA ILE A 50 -14.69 20.82 11.36
C ILE A 50 -16.02 20.23 10.89
N GLU A 51 -17.05 21.08 10.87
CA GLU A 51 -18.37 20.72 10.38
C GLU A 51 -18.78 21.65 9.25
N PHE A 52 -19.12 21.07 8.10
CA PHE A 52 -19.61 21.81 6.94
C PHE A 52 -21.13 21.70 6.83
N GLU A 53 -21.75 22.81 6.48
CA GLU A 53 -23.16 22.90 6.09
C GLU A 53 -23.28 23.66 4.76
N THR A 54 -24.12 23.18 3.84
CA THR A 54 -24.39 23.91 2.60
C THR A 54 -25.70 24.69 2.69
N TRP A 55 -25.72 25.91 2.13
CA TRP A 55 -26.92 26.75 2.05
C TRP A 55 -27.06 27.45 0.68
N ASP A 56 -28.19 28.11 0.45
CA ASP A 56 -28.49 28.83 -0.79
C ASP A 56 -28.18 30.33 -0.70
N LYS A 57 -27.10 30.71 -0.01
CA LYS A 57 -26.60 32.09 0.08
C LYS A 57 -25.21 32.20 -0.53
N ASN A 58 -24.93 33.31 -1.21
CA ASN A 58 -23.61 33.63 -1.79
C ASN A 58 -22.62 34.17 -0.74
N GLN A 59 -22.60 33.53 0.43
CA GLN A 59 -21.79 33.92 1.57
C GLN A 59 -21.21 32.67 2.21
N ILE A 60 -20.00 32.77 2.76
CA ILE A 60 -19.43 31.76 3.64
C ILE A 60 -19.45 32.34 5.04
N ALA A 61 -20.13 31.66 5.96
CA ALA A 61 -20.17 32.00 7.38
C ALA A 61 -19.36 30.97 8.15
N ILE A 62 -18.43 31.45 8.97
CA ILE A 62 -17.53 30.62 9.77
C ILE A 62 -17.79 30.98 11.23
N GLU A 63 -18.12 29.96 12.02
CA GLU A 63 -18.27 30.03 13.47
C GLU A 63 -17.23 29.09 14.08
N ALA A 64 -16.25 29.66 14.76
CA ALA A 64 -15.19 28.90 15.41
C ALA A 64 -15.29 29.05 16.94
N ILE A 65 -15.42 27.93 17.64
CA ILE A 65 -15.60 27.86 19.09
C ILE A 65 -14.36 27.21 19.68
N ILE A 66 -13.70 27.90 20.61
CA ILE A 66 -12.62 27.36 21.42
C ILE A 66 -13.13 27.24 22.85
N GLU A 67 -13.06 26.05 23.43
CA GLU A 67 -13.40 25.77 24.82
C GLU A 67 -12.13 25.33 25.57
N LEU A 68 -11.90 25.92 26.74
CA LEU A 68 -10.80 25.62 27.64
C LEU A 68 -11.37 25.12 28.96
N GLU A 69 -11.05 23.89 29.34
CA GLU A 69 -11.44 23.29 30.61
C GLU A 69 -10.22 23.16 31.54
N GLY A 70 -10.37 23.66 32.77
CA GLY A 70 -9.31 23.66 33.80
C GLY A 70 -8.32 24.82 33.74
N ALA A 71 -8.47 25.76 32.80
CA ALA A 71 -7.66 26.98 32.72
C ALA A 71 -8.21 28.11 33.62
N SER A 72 -7.32 28.90 34.22
CA SER A 72 -7.69 30.16 34.89
C SER A 72 -8.10 31.24 33.87
N ALA A 73 -8.75 32.31 34.34
CA ALA A 73 -9.19 33.40 33.46
C ALA A 73 -8.04 34.15 32.78
N GLU A 74 -6.90 34.27 33.44
CA GLU A 74 -5.71 34.92 32.86
C GLU A 74 -5.06 34.01 31.81
N GLU A 75 -4.92 32.71 32.10
CA GLU A 75 -4.38 31.72 31.16
C GLU A 75 -5.26 31.56 29.92
N ALA A 76 -6.58 31.51 30.11
CA ALA A 76 -7.52 31.46 29.00
C ALA A 76 -7.49 32.74 28.17
N ALA A 77 -7.37 33.92 28.80
CA ALA A 77 -7.22 35.18 28.09
C ALA A 77 -5.93 35.24 27.27
N ASP A 78 -4.81 34.74 27.81
CA ASP A 78 -3.55 34.65 27.08
C ASP A 78 -3.63 33.65 25.91
N TYR A 79 -4.23 32.47 26.15
CA TYR A 79 -4.52 31.51 25.09
C TYR A 79 -5.35 32.17 24.00
N PHE A 80 -6.47 32.82 24.32
CA PHE A 80 -7.34 33.46 23.32
C PHE A 80 -6.71 34.66 22.59
N LYS A 81 -5.57 35.17 23.06
CA LYS A 81 -4.81 36.27 22.44
C LYS A 81 -3.69 35.75 21.54
N ASN A 82 -2.99 34.69 21.97
CA ASN A 82 -1.79 34.16 21.30
C ASN A 82 -2.06 32.85 20.54
N GLY A 83 -3.06 32.10 20.98
CA GLY A 83 -3.42 30.77 20.54
C GLY A 83 -4.85 30.73 19.99
N GLY A 84 -4.98 30.28 18.75
CA GLY A 84 -6.16 29.46 18.52
C GLY A 84 -6.46 29.27 17.07
N ILE A 85 -6.96 30.34 16.45
CA ILE A 85 -7.65 30.29 15.16
C ILE A 85 -7.51 31.66 14.48
N GLU A 86 -6.99 31.68 13.26
CA GLU A 86 -6.95 32.85 12.39
C GLU A 86 -7.84 32.63 11.17
N ILE A 87 -8.77 33.55 10.92
CA ILE A 87 -9.69 33.53 9.79
C ILE A 87 -9.47 34.81 8.98
N ILE A 88 -8.86 34.69 7.81
CA ILE A 88 -8.59 35.81 6.92
C ILE A 88 -9.09 35.48 5.52
N GLY A 89 -9.73 36.43 4.84
CA GLY A 89 -10.27 36.15 3.53
C GLY A 89 -10.77 37.36 2.76
N ASN A 90 -10.90 37.15 1.46
CA ASN A 90 -11.59 38.05 0.56
C ASN A 90 -12.47 37.24 -0.41
N SER A 91 -13.09 37.92 -1.37
CA SER A 91 -13.97 37.29 -2.37
C SER A 91 -13.33 36.18 -3.22
N LYS A 92 -12.00 36.06 -3.26
CA LYS A 92 -11.30 35.02 -4.04
C LYS A 92 -10.82 33.85 -3.18
N LYS A 93 -10.35 34.13 -1.97
CA LYS A 93 -9.76 33.11 -1.10
C LYS A 93 -10.07 33.43 0.35
N ILE A 94 -10.53 32.41 1.07
CA ILE A 94 -10.73 32.45 2.52
C ILE A 94 -9.81 31.41 3.12
N LYS A 95 -9.04 31.79 4.13
CA LYS A 95 -8.05 30.95 4.80
C LYS A 95 -8.41 30.81 6.28
N ILE A 96 -8.44 29.57 6.76
CA ILE A 96 -8.65 29.23 8.17
C ILE A 96 -7.41 28.50 8.65
N ILE A 97 -6.75 29.00 9.70
CA ILE A 97 -5.55 28.40 10.27
C ILE A 97 -5.75 28.16 11.76
N THR A 98 -5.36 26.99 12.28
CA THR A 98 -5.25 26.75 13.72
C THR A 98 -3.87 26.23 14.11
N GLY A 99 -3.46 26.49 15.36
CA GLY A 99 -2.20 26.00 15.96
C GLY A 99 -1.14 27.10 16.20
N THR A 100 -0.43 27.02 17.33
CA THR A 100 0.60 27.99 17.76
C THR A 100 1.86 27.95 16.88
N GLU A 101 2.29 26.76 16.45
CA GLU A 101 3.41 26.61 15.50
C GLU A 101 3.11 27.24 14.13
N ASN A 102 1.85 27.20 13.69
CA ASN A 102 1.42 27.82 12.43
C ASN A 102 1.19 29.33 12.55
N SER A 103 0.89 29.82 13.75
CA SER A 103 0.66 31.25 14.07
C SER A 103 1.99 32.03 14.17
N TRP A 104 3.07 31.40 14.66
CA TRP A 104 4.39 32.03 14.78
C TRP A 104 4.98 32.50 13.43
N LEU A 105 4.71 31.77 12.35
CA LEU A 105 5.09 32.13 10.97
C LEU A 105 4.48 33.47 10.52
N PHE A 106 3.31 33.85 11.04
CA PHE A 106 2.62 35.07 10.65
C PHE A 106 3.14 36.30 11.41
N ASN A 107 3.44 36.15 12.71
CA ASN A 107 3.96 37.24 13.56
C ASN A 107 5.34 37.77 13.11
N HIS A 108 6.07 37.05 12.25
CA HIS A 108 7.37 37.46 11.70
C HIS A 108 7.34 37.74 10.19
N SER A 109 6.17 37.85 9.56
CA SER A 109 6.06 38.04 8.10
C SER A 109 5.86 39.49 7.65
N THR A 110 6.64 40.42 8.21
CA THR A 110 7.04 41.62 7.47
C THR A 110 8.45 41.39 6.94
N GLU A 111 8.54 41.16 5.62
CA GLU A 111 9.76 40.90 4.83
C GLU A 111 10.26 39.43 4.84
N GLY A 112 10.12 38.76 3.69
CA GLY A 112 10.83 37.51 3.43
C GLY A 112 10.03 36.41 2.72
N LEU A 113 9.48 36.68 1.52
CA LEU A 113 8.92 35.62 0.66
C LEU A 113 10.00 34.91 -0.19
N HIS A 114 11.18 34.68 0.37
CA HIS A 114 12.24 33.92 -0.28
C HIS A 114 12.86 32.96 0.74
N ASN A 115 12.76 31.67 0.44
CA ASN A 115 13.38 30.53 1.12
C ASN A 115 12.67 29.99 2.37
N LEU A 116 11.53 29.32 2.16
CA LEU A 116 11.16 28.18 3.01
C LEU A 116 11.67 26.89 2.35
N ASN A 117 12.92 26.55 2.69
CA ASN A 117 13.40 25.17 2.58
C ASN A 117 12.93 24.47 3.87
N ILE A 118 11.80 23.77 3.80
CA ILE A 118 11.34 22.94 4.92
C ILE A 118 12.19 21.67 4.86
N ASP A 119 13.18 21.60 5.75
CA ASP A 119 13.98 20.41 5.98
C ASP A 119 13.08 19.38 6.69
N ILE A 120 12.64 18.38 5.93
CA ILE A 120 11.93 17.22 6.47
C ILE A 120 13.03 16.38 7.14
N PRO A 121 12.99 16.13 8.47
CA PRO A 121 13.95 15.23 9.07
C PRO A 121 13.91 13.90 8.35
N ASN A 122 15.06 13.51 7.79
CA ASN A 122 15.24 12.29 7.03
C ASN A 122 15.02 11.11 8.00
N PHE A 123 13.78 10.62 8.08
CA PHE A 123 13.44 9.43 8.85
C PHE A 123 14.14 8.24 8.21
N HIS A 124 15.25 7.81 8.82
CA HIS A 124 15.86 6.51 8.55
C HIS A 124 14.89 5.45 9.05
N PHE A 125 14.18 4.83 8.11
CA PHE A 125 13.41 3.63 8.37
C PHE A 125 14.42 2.48 8.40
N GLU A 126 14.75 1.99 9.59
CA GLU A 126 15.32 0.65 9.71
C GLU A 126 14.22 -0.32 9.30
N MET A 127 14.30 -0.83 8.07
CA MET A 127 13.48 -1.95 7.64
C MET A 127 13.65 -3.08 8.67
N PRO A 128 12.57 -3.65 9.24
CA PRO A 128 12.68 -4.96 9.87
C PRO A 128 13.28 -5.91 8.84
N GLU A 129 14.34 -6.62 9.23
CA GLU A 129 15.07 -7.54 8.34
C GLU A 129 14.07 -8.40 7.57
N LEU A 130 14.20 -8.34 6.24
CA LEU A 130 13.45 -9.21 5.34
C LEU A 130 13.58 -10.64 5.86
N PRO A 131 12.48 -11.40 6.03
CA PRO A 131 12.61 -12.82 6.30
C PRO A 131 13.48 -13.40 5.19
N GLU A 132 14.59 -14.04 5.57
CA GLU A 132 15.56 -14.60 4.63
C GLU A 132 14.79 -15.38 3.57
N MET A 133 14.99 -14.96 2.32
CA MET A 133 14.43 -15.67 1.17
C MET A 133 14.75 -17.15 1.36
N PRO A 134 13.79 -18.08 1.19
CA PRO A 134 14.16 -19.48 1.05
C PRO A 134 15.19 -19.50 -0.09
N GLU A 135 16.42 -19.92 0.24
CA GLU A 135 17.50 -20.05 -0.73
C GLU A 135 16.89 -20.69 -1.97
N MET A 136 17.00 -20.00 -3.12
CA MET A 136 16.73 -20.61 -4.41
C MET A 136 17.33 -22.00 -4.35
N ALA A 137 16.53 -23.02 -4.67
CA ALA A 137 17.02 -24.39 -4.75
C ALA A 137 18.39 -24.32 -5.41
N GLU A 138 19.45 -24.49 -4.60
CA GLU A 138 20.80 -24.48 -5.12
C GLU A 138 20.72 -25.53 -6.20
N MET A 139 20.89 -25.11 -7.46
CA MET A 139 21.11 -26.07 -8.52
C MET A 139 22.20 -26.97 -7.95
N PRO A 140 21.98 -28.31 -7.94
CA PRO A 140 22.91 -29.22 -7.30
C PRO A 140 24.30 -28.77 -7.67
N GLU A 141 25.16 -28.47 -6.68
CA GLU A 141 26.54 -28.08 -6.96
C GLU A 141 27.06 -29.11 -7.94
N PHE A 142 27.15 -28.71 -9.22
CA PHE A 142 27.79 -29.50 -10.24
C PHE A 142 29.26 -29.37 -9.85
N HIS A 143 29.69 -30.20 -8.91
CA HIS A 143 31.09 -30.39 -8.63
C HIS A 143 31.70 -30.86 -9.94
N MET A 144 32.38 -29.94 -10.63
CA MET A 144 33.15 -30.25 -11.83
C MET A 144 34.12 -31.41 -11.57
N GLU A 145 34.45 -31.70 -10.32
CA GLU A 145 35.19 -32.89 -9.88
C GLU A 145 34.54 -34.24 -10.28
N ASP A 146 33.21 -34.33 -10.41
CA ASP A 146 32.53 -35.59 -10.76
C ASP A 146 32.62 -35.95 -12.26
N PHE A 147 32.99 -35.00 -13.11
CA PHE A 147 33.24 -35.23 -14.55
C PHE A 147 34.72 -35.27 -14.91
N HIS A 148 35.62 -35.03 -13.96
CA HIS A 148 37.05 -35.14 -14.20
C HIS A 148 37.49 -36.61 -14.16
N ILE A 149 37.59 -37.21 -15.35
CA ILE A 149 38.45 -38.39 -15.52
C ILE A 149 39.88 -37.92 -15.22
N ASP A 150 40.40 -38.31 -14.06
CA ASP A 150 41.78 -38.06 -13.66
C ASP A 150 42.73 -38.83 -14.58
N LEU A 151 43.15 -38.18 -15.67
CA LEU A 151 44.08 -38.69 -16.66
C LEU A 151 45.55 -38.46 -16.26
N SER A 152 45.81 -37.93 -15.06
CA SER A 152 47.14 -37.49 -14.62
C SER A 152 48.16 -38.64 -14.62
N ASP A 153 47.69 -39.88 -14.42
CA ASP A 153 48.52 -41.09 -14.40
C ASP A 153 48.46 -41.89 -15.73
N MET A 154 47.84 -41.35 -16.79
CA MET A 154 47.77 -42.05 -18.07
C MET A 154 49.18 -42.23 -18.65
N PRO A 155 49.60 -43.45 -19.02
CA PRO A 155 50.89 -43.67 -19.65
C PRO A 155 50.99 -42.87 -20.96
N MET A 156 51.83 -41.83 -20.94
CA MET A 156 52.08 -40.99 -22.11
C MET A 156 52.57 -41.86 -23.27
N PRO A 157 52.03 -41.68 -24.49
CA PRO A 157 52.53 -42.41 -25.64
C PRO A 157 54.03 -42.11 -25.84
N PRO A 158 54.81 -43.09 -26.27
CA PRO A 158 56.25 -42.93 -26.49
C PRO A 158 56.48 -41.81 -27.51
N VAL A 159 57.17 -40.75 -27.08
CA VAL A 159 57.60 -39.69 -27.99
C VAL A 159 58.69 -40.28 -28.89
N PRO A 160 58.63 -40.12 -30.23
CA PRO A 160 59.67 -40.64 -31.10
C PRO A 160 61.01 -40.01 -30.70
N ALA A 161 62.01 -40.83 -30.38
CA ALA A 161 63.35 -40.35 -30.03
C ALA A 161 64.11 -39.68 -31.19
N VAL A 162 63.47 -39.49 -32.35
CA VAL A 162 64.05 -38.89 -33.54
C VAL A 162 63.11 -37.79 -34.01
N GLU A 163 63.55 -36.54 -33.89
CA GLU A 163 62.86 -35.38 -34.44
C GLU A 163 62.64 -35.57 -35.95
N PHE A 164 61.47 -35.14 -36.44
CA PHE A 164 61.10 -35.31 -37.83
C PHE A 164 61.94 -34.39 -38.72
N ASP A 165 62.81 -34.97 -39.54
CA ASP A 165 63.71 -34.26 -40.44
C ASP A 165 63.01 -33.97 -41.76
N TYR A 166 62.56 -32.72 -41.90
CA TYR A 166 61.84 -32.22 -43.07
C TYR A 166 62.69 -32.21 -44.35
N GLU A 167 63.99 -31.96 -44.25
CA GLU A 167 64.90 -31.92 -45.41
C GLU A 167 65.13 -33.34 -45.96
N ALA A 168 65.35 -34.31 -45.06
CA ALA A 168 65.48 -35.72 -45.43
C ALA A 168 64.18 -36.29 -46.01
N TYR A 169 63.02 -35.89 -45.46
CA TYR A 169 61.71 -36.25 -46.01
C TYR A 169 61.51 -35.66 -47.42
N LYS A 170 61.87 -34.39 -47.66
CA LYS A 170 61.70 -33.76 -48.97
C LYS A 170 62.53 -34.43 -50.07
N LYS A 171 63.65 -35.06 -49.69
CA LYS A 171 64.58 -35.75 -50.60
C LYS A 171 64.21 -37.21 -50.86
N ASP A 172 63.82 -37.97 -49.83
CA ASP A 172 63.58 -39.41 -49.92
C ASP A 172 62.10 -39.84 -49.73
N GLY A 173 61.22 -38.89 -49.43
CA GLY A 173 59.75 -39.04 -49.38
C GLY A 173 59.27 -40.26 -48.62
N GLU A 174 58.59 -41.17 -49.32
CA GLU A 174 58.01 -42.40 -48.77
C GLU A 174 59.05 -43.34 -48.12
N LYS A 175 60.30 -43.37 -48.62
CA LYS A 175 61.35 -44.21 -48.01
C LYS A 175 61.74 -43.68 -46.64
N TYR A 176 61.75 -42.36 -46.44
CA TYR A 176 61.98 -41.74 -45.14
C TYR A 176 60.81 -42.02 -44.19
N LEU A 177 59.57 -41.82 -44.64
CA LEU A 177 58.37 -42.11 -43.84
C LEU A 177 58.32 -43.57 -43.36
N ARG A 178 58.61 -44.55 -44.23
CA ARG A 178 58.64 -45.97 -43.82
C ARG A 178 59.73 -46.26 -42.78
N LYS A 179 60.88 -45.58 -42.85
CA LYS A 179 61.96 -45.72 -41.85
C LYS A 179 61.59 -45.03 -40.54
N TRP A 180 60.95 -43.87 -40.61
CA TRP A 180 60.49 -43.11 -39.45
C TRP A 180 59.36 -43.87 -38.72
N GLN A 181 58.37 -44.37 -39.45
CA GLN A 181 57.29 -45.22 -38.91
C GLN A 181 57.83 -46.48 -38.24
N LYS A 182 58.79 -47.20 -38.87
CA LYS A 182 59.46 -48.35 -38.23
C LYS A 182 60.24 -48.00 -36.96
N LYS A 183 60.67 -46.76 -36.78
CA LYS A 183 61.34 -46.29 -35.55
C LYS A 183 60.32 -45.84 -34.49
N PHE A 184 59.21 -45.26 -34.90
CA PHE A 184 58.11 -44.87 -34.03
C PHE A 184 57.38 -46.10 -33.45
N ASP A 185 57.09 -47.11 -34.28
CA ASP A 185 56.44 -48.37 -33.86
C ASP A 185 57.27 -49.13 -32.82
N LYS A 186 58.60 -48.95 -32.78
CA LYS A 186 59.46 -49.56 -31.76
C LYS A 186 59.26 -48.98 -30.36
N GLY A 187 58.68 -47.78 -30.24
CA GLY A 187 58.38 -47.15 -28.96
C GLY A 187 57.17 -47.78 -28.26
N PHE A 188 56.25 -48.40 -29.00
CA PHE A 188 55.07 -49.09 -28.48
C PHE A 188 55.41 -50.54 -28.17
N ASP A 189 56.37 -50.74 -27.27
CA ASP A 189 56.82 -52.07 -26.87
C ASP A 189 55.83 -52.77 -25.91
N LYS A 190 56.15 -54.02 -25.56
CA LYS A 190 55.37 -54.81 -24.58
C LYS A 190 55.32 -54.15 -23.19
N GLU A 191 56.24 -53.24 -22.88
CA GLU A 191 56.28 -52.56 -21.58
C GLU A 191 55.23 -51.45 -21.52
N TYR A 192 55.06 -50.67 -22.59
CA TYR A 192 53.98 -49.70 -22.72
C TYR A 192 52.59 -50.36 -22.66
N GLN A 193 52.40 -51.47 -23.38
CA GLN A 193 51.15 -52.24 -23.33
C GLN A 193 50.80 -52.70 -21.91
N LYS A 194 51.78 -53.23 -21.17
CA LYS A 194 51.59 -53.63 -19.76
C LYS A 194 51.25 -52.45 -18.84
N LYS A 195 51.84 -51.27 -19.07
CA LYS A 195 51.54 -50.05 -18.29
C LYS A 195 50.11 -49.56 -18.56
N MET A 196 49.64 -49.63 -19.80
CA MET A 196 48.26 -49.30 -20.17
C MET A 196 47.25 -50.30 -19.58
N GLU A 197 47.53 -51.60 -19.63
CA GLU A 197 46.67 -52.63 -19.01
C GLU A 197 46.59 -52.46 -17.48
N ALA A 198 47.71 -52.14 -16.82
CA ALA A 198 47.73 -51.87 -15.38
C ALA A 198 46.94 -50.59 -15.03
N TRP A 199 47.01 -49.56 -15.88
CA TRP A 199 46.26 -48.33 -15.71
C TRP A 199 44.75 -48.54 -15.93
N SER A 200 44.35 -49.29 -16.97
CA SER A 200 42.93 -49.60 -17.20
C SER A 200 42.33 -50.42 -16.06
N ALA A 201 43.07 -51.40 -15.53
CA ALA A 201 42.62 -52.18 -14.37
C ALA A 201 42.43 -51.31 -13.12
N LYS A 202 43.31 -50.33 -12.88
CA LYS A 202 43.14 -49.36 -11.78
C LYS A 202 41.92 -48.47 -11.97
N MET A 203 41.64 -48.04 -13.21
CA MET A 203 40.47 -47.21 -13.52
C MET A 203 39.16 -47.97 -13.35
N ASP A 204 39.12 -49.26 -13.66
CA ASP A 204 37.92 -50.08 -13.43
C ASP A 204 37.61 -50.24 -11.94
N ILE A 205 38.63 -50.39 -11.08
CA ILE A 205 38.46 -50.40 -9.62
C ILE A 205 37.99 -49.04 -9.12
N LYS A 206 38.62 -47.94 -9.59
CA LYS A 206 38.25 -46.57 -9.19
C LYS A 206 36.82 -46.22 -9.63
N ARG A 207 36.39 -46.69 -10.81
CA ARG A 207 35.01 -46.50 -11.32
C ARG A 207 33.98 -47.17 -10.42
N LYS A 208 34.22 -48.42 -10.00
CA LYS A 208 33.30 -49.14 -9.09
C LYS A 208 33.17 -48.44 -7.73
N VAL A 209 34.28 -47.98 -7.16
CA VAL A 209 34.28 -47.21 -5.90
C VAL A 209 33.53 -45.88 -6.04
N MET A 210 33.67 -45.20 -7.19
CA MET A 210 32.93 -43.97 -7.48
C MET A 210 31.43 -44.21 -7.68
N GLU A 211 31.04 -45.32 -8.33
CA GLU A 211 29.63 -45.70 -8.49
C GLU A 211 28.97 -45.99 -7.13
N GLU A 212 29.60 -46.78 -6.26
CA GLU A 212 29.10 -47.04 -4.89
C GLU A 212 28.97 -45.75 -4.06
N ARG A 213 29.95 -44.85 -4.16
CA ARG A 213 29.92 -43.55 -3.48
C ARG A 213 28.82 -42.63 -4.01
N ARG A 214 28.54 -42.69 -5.32
CA ARG A 214 27.46 -41.91 -5.95
C ARG A 214 26.10 -42.40 -5.48
N GLU A 215 25.88 -43.72 -5.43
CA GLU A 215 24.65 -44.30 -4.91
C GLU A 215 24.41 -43.94 -3.43
N GLU A 216 25.46 -43.94 -2.60
CA GLU A 216 25.34 -43.52 -1.20
C GLU A 216 24.98 -42.03 -1.05
N LEU A 217 25.59 -41.17 -1.87
CA LEU A 217 25.30 -39.73 -1.91
C LEU A 217 23.88 -39.44 -2.41
N GLU A 218 23.44 -40.14 -3.46
CA GLU A 218 22.07 -40.04 -3.99
C GLU A 218 21.04 -40.43 -2.93
N GLN A 219 21.24 -41.55 -2.23
CA GLN A 219 20.34 -41.97 -1.14
C GLN A 219 20.32 -40.98 0.03
N LYS A 220 21.47 -40.39 0.38
CA LYS A 220 21.56 -39.38 1.44
C LYS A 220 20.88 -38.06 1.03
N HIS A 221 21.01 -37.68 -0.24
CA HIS A 221 20.35 -36.52 -0.81
C HIS A 221 18.83 -36.72 -0.85
N GLU A 222 18.36 -37.88 -1.32
CA GLU A 222 16.93 -38.22 -1.39
C GLU A 222 16.29 -38.19 0.01
N LYS A 223 16.94 -38.78 1.03
CA LYS A 223 16.48 -38.69 2.42
C LYS A 223 16.46 -37.27 2.98
N ARG A 224 17.43 -36.42 2.59
CA ARG A 224 17.48 -35.00 3.01
C ARG A 224 16.38 -34.19 2.34
N MET A 225 16.11 -34.46 1.06
CA MET A 225 15.02 -33.85 0.31
C MET A 225 13.66 -34.25 0.87
N GLN A 226 13.46 -35.53 1.17
CA GLN A 226 12.22 -36.01 1.77
C GLN A 226 11.96 -35.37 3.14
N LYS A 227 12.97 -35.28 4.02
CA LYS A 227 12.86 -34.55 5.29
C LYS A 227 12.57 -33.06 5.13
N ARG A 228 13.11 -32.40 4.08
CA ARG A 228 12.82 -30.99 3.77
C ARG A 228 11.38 -30.81 3.27
N LEU A 229 10.90 -31.70 2.42
CA LEU A 229 9.52 -31.70 1.93
C LEU A 229 8.52 -31.92 3.07
N GLU A 230 8.78 -32.89 3.95
CA GLU A 230 7.95 -33.13 5.15
C GLU A 230 7.95 -31.92 6.10
N ALA A 231 9.09 -31.28 6.31
CA ALA A 231 9.17 -30.06 7.12
C ALA A 231 8.46 -28.86 6.46
N GLN A 232 8.46 -28.78 5.14
CA GLN A 232 7.75 -27.76 4.37
C GLN A 232 6.24 -27.99 4.40
N GLU A 233 5.78 -29.22 4.24
CA GLU A 233 4.37 -29.59 4.37
C GLU A 233 3.86 -29.28 5.78
N ARG A 234 4.60 -29.67 6.84
CA ARG A 234 4.26 -29.30 8.22
C ARG A 234 4.15 -27.79 8.43
N ARG A 235 5.07 -27.02 7.86
CA ARG A 235 5.02 -25.54 7.92
C ARG A 235 3.82 -24.98 7.16
N MET A 236 3.45 -25.55 6.02
CA MET A 236 2.27 -25.14 5.28
C MET A 236 0.97 -25.52 6.00
N GLU A 237 0.91 -26.69 6.65
CA GLU A 237 -0.22 -27.10 7.48
C GLU A 237 -0.36 -26.19 8.71
N GLU A 238 0.74 -25.89 9.42
CA GLU A 238 0.72 -24.95 10.55
C GLU A 238 0.29 -23.54 10.11
N GLN A 239 0.73 -23.08 8.93
CA GLN A 239 0.28 -21.81 8.35
C GLN A 239 -1.19 -21.84 7.94
N ALA A 240 -1.68 -22.95 7.38
CA ALA A 240 -3.08 -23.14 7.01
C ALA A 240 -3.98 -23.16 8.25
N GLU A 241 -3.60 -23.88 9.31
CA GLU A 241 -4.33 -23.86 10.59
C GLU A 241 -4.30 -22.48 11.25
N ALA A 242 -3.17 -21.77 11.21
CA ALA A 242 -3.09 -20.41 11.73
C ALA A 242 -3.96 -19.44 10.93
N MET A 243 -4.05 -19.63 9.62
CA MET A 243 -4.91 -18.86 8.72
C MET A 243 -6.40 -19.17 8.97
N GLU A 244 -6.77 -20.43 9.19
CA GLU A 244 -8.14 -20.83 9.52
C GLU A 244 -8.57 -20.26 10.88
N LYS A 245 -7.70 -20.34 11.90
CA LYS A 245 -7.93 -19.69 13.20
C LYS A 245 -8.04 -18.17 13.07
N ARG A 246 -7.28 -17.54 12.17
CA ARG A 246 -7.41 -16.11 11.86
C ARG A 246 -8.70 -15.79 11.13
N ALA A 247 -9.14 -16.62 10.19
CA ALA A 247 -10.40 -16.46 9.49
C ALA A 247 -11.61 -16.57 10.44
N GLU A 248 -11.63 -17.56 11.32
CA GLU A 248 -12.66 -17.68 12.35
C GLU A 248 -12.63 -16.50 13.34
N ALA A 249 -11.43 -16.04 13.73
CA ALA A 249 -11.30 -14.86 14.57
C ALA A 249 -11.76 -13.58 13.86
N MET A 250 -11.51 -13.47 12.55
CA MET A 250 -11.95 -12.37 11.70
C MET A 250 -13.47 -12.38 11.52
N GLU A 251 -14.09 -13.55 11.34
CA GLU A 251 -15.55 -13.68 11.22
C GLU A 251 -16.24 -13.34 12.54
N LYS A 252 -15.72 -13.85 13.68
CA LYS A 252 -16.20 -13.47 15.01
C LYS A 252 -16.02 -11.97 15.27
N ARG A 253 -14.88 -11.39 14.86
CA ARG A 253 -14.63 -9.95 14.94
C ARG A 253 -15.54 -9.16 14.01
N ALA A 254 -15.86 -9.64 12.82
CA ALA A 254 -16.75 -8.96 11.88
C ALA A 254 -18.17 -8.89 12.43
N VAL A 255 -18.69 -9.98 13.01
CA VAL A 255 -20.00 -10.01 13.68
C VAL A 255 -20.01 -9.14 14.95
N GLU A 256 -18.92 -9.13 15.72
CA GLU A 256 -18.79 -8.27 16.90
C GLU A 256 -18.64 -6.79 16.51
N MET A 257 -17.92 -6.49 15.43
CA MET A 257 -17.74 -5.17 14.83
C MET A 257 -19.04 -4.66 14.23
N GLU A 258 -19.87 -5.50 13.62
CA GLU A 258 -21.18 -5.11 13.10
C GLU A 258 -22.13 -4.73 14.24
N LYS A 259 -22.14 -5.50 15.33
CA LYS A 259 -22.88 -5.16 16.57
C LYS A 259 -22.32 -3.93 17.27
N LYS A 260 -20.99 -3.75 17.31
CA LYS A 260 -20.34 -2.53 17.82
C LYS A 260 -20.60 -1.34 16.90
N ARG A 261 -20.70 -1.54 15.59
CA ARG A 261 -20.99 -0.52 14.56
C ARG A 261 -22.41 -0.03 14.69
N GLU A 262 -23.38 -0.92 14.86
CA GLU A 262 -24.77 -0.54 15.10
C GLU A 262 -24.90 0.27 16.40
N LYS A 263 -24.22 -0.16 17.47
CA LYS A 263 -24.13 0.59 18.73
C LYS A 263 -23.37 1.91 18.62
N LEU A 264 -22.24 1.97 17.91
CA LEU A 264 -21.44 3.19 17.71
C LEU A 264 -22.15 4.20 16.80
N PHE A 265 -22.95 3.75 15.83
CA PHE A 265 -23.79 4.62 15.02
C PHE A 265 -24.99 5.15 15.81
N GLU A 266 -25.59 4.36 16.70
CA GLU A 266 -26.65 4.83 17.62
C GLU A 266 -26.10 5.74 18.73
N GLU A 267 -24.92 5.42 19.30
CA GLU A 267 -24.25 6.21 20.33
C GLU A 267 -23.69 7.52 19.77
N ARG A 268 -23.07 7.55 18.58
CA ARG A 268 -22.60 8.80 17.94
C ARG A 268 -23.73 9.69 17.42
N ARG A 269 -24.90 9.12 17.13
CA ARG A 269 -26.10 9.90 16.78
C ARG A 269 -26.74 10.56 18.00
N ASN A 270 -26.56 9.97 19.18
CA ASN A 270 -27.15 10.44 20.43
C ASN A 270 -26.16 11.19 21.36
N ASN A 271 -24.84 11.06 21.17
CA ASN A 271 -23.82 11.78 21.93
C ASN A 271 -23.05 12.77 21.05
N GLU A 272 -23.38 14.07 21.18
CA GLU A 272 -22.58 15.20 20.68
C GLU A 272 -21.29 15.45 21.50
N THR A 273 -20.90 14.54 22.41
CA THR A 273 -20.00 14.85 23.53
C THR A 273 -18.64 14.17 23.57
N ASP A 274 -18.32 13.24 22.66
CA ASP A 274 -16.93 12.73 22.54
C ASP A 274 -16.07 13.72 21.76
N SER A 275 -15.72 14.78 22.49
CA SER A 275 -14.85 15.86 22.07
C SER A 275 -13.41 15.38 21.96
N ASN A 276 -12.69 15.75 20.90
CA ASN A 276 -11.23 15.66 20.91
C ASN A 276 -10.66 16.65 21.95
N ILE A 277 -10.28 16.12 23.12
CA ILE A 277 -9.68 16.85 24.24
C ILE A 277 -8.16 16.90 24.04
N PHE A 278 -7.58 18.10 23.98
CA PHE A 278 -6.15 18.29 23.79
C PHE A 278 -5.50 18.97 25.00
N TYR A 279 -4.38 18.42 25.47
CA TYR A 279 -3.64 19.00 26.59
C TYR A 279 -2.61 20.02 26.11
N TYR A 280 -2.72 21.26 26.61
CA TYR A 280 -1.72 22.31 26.37
C TYR A 280 -0.80 22.46 27.59
N SER A 281 0.47 22.82 27.36
CA SER A 281 1.46 23.14 28.40
C SER A 281 2.02 24.54 28.14
N SER A 282 2.07 25.37 29.18
CA SER A 282 2.67 26.71 29.13
C SER A 282 4.00 26.70 29.88
N GLU A 283 4.98 27.45 29.36
CA GLU A 283 6.38 27.59 29.83
C GLU A 283 6.66 27.12 31.27
N GLY A 284 7.36 25.98 31.39
CA GLY A 284 8.09 25.59 32.60
C GLY A 284 7.28 24.95 33.73
N GLU A 285 5.95 25.04 33.75
CA GLU A 285 5.10 24.29 34.69
C GLU A 285 4.18 23.31 33.94
N ASN A 286 4.14 22.05 34.39
CA ASN A 286 3.26 21.00 33.86
C ASN A 286 1.77 21.25 34.22
N LYS A 287 1.20 22.36 33.74
CA LYS A 287 -0.24 22.61 33.88
C LYS A 287 -0.92 22.24 32.58
N LYS A 288 -1.60 21.09 32.61
CA LYS A 288 -2.38 20.54 31.51
C LYS A 288 -3.81 21.08 31.61
N TYR A 289 -4.21 21.92 30.67
CA TYR A 289 -5.62 22.26 30.48
C TYR A 289 -6.10 21.70 29.15
N GLU A 290 -7.39 21.37 29.12
CA GLU A 290 -8.06 20.72 28.01
C GLU A 290 -8.57 21.77 27.04
N VAL A 291 -8.18 21.66 25.78
CA VAL A 291 -8.62 22.56 24.70
C VAL A 291 -9.48 21.77 23.74
N LYS A 292 -10.68 22.27 23.45
CA LYS A 292 -11.54 21.79 22.37
C LYS A 292 -11.72 22.90 21.34
N LYS A 293 -11.53 22.59 20.06
CA LYS A 293 -11.74 23.54 18.95
C LYS A 293 -12.75 22.96 17.97
N THR A 294 -13.82 23.71 17.72
CA THR A 294 -14.86 23.35 16.75
C THR A 294 -15.00 24.46 15.73
N ILE A 295 -15.00 24.14 14.44
CA ILE A 295 -15.16 25.10 13.34
C ILE A 295 -16.35 24.68 12.49
N LYS A 296 -17.43 25.47 12.57
CA LYS A 296 -18.64 25.30 11.76
C LYS A 296 -18.57 26.23 10.56
N ILE A 297 -18.74 25.68 9.37
CA ILE A 297 -18.61 26.40 8.10
C ILE A 297 -19.89 26.22 7.30
N LYS A 298 -20.65 27.32 7.13
CA LYS A 298 -21.79 27.36 6.21
C LYS A 298 -21.35 27.97 4.88
N MET A 299 -21.60 27.30 3.77
CA MET A 299 -21.12 27.73 2.45
C MET A 299 -22.10 27.43 1.32
N PRO A 300 -22.02 28.12 0.17
CA PRO A 300 -22.82 27.77 -1.00
C PRO A 300 -22.41 26.42 -1.58
N LYS A 301 -23.36 25.75 -2.25
CA LYS A 301 -23.11 24.52 -3.01
C LYS A 301 -22.05 24.79 -4.09
N GLY A 302 -21.10 23.86 -4.24
CA GLY A 302 -20.04 23.95 -5.26
C GLY A 302 -18.84 24.83 -4.91
N THR A 303 -18.74 25.34 -3.68
CA THR A 303 -17.53 26.02 -3.19
C THR A 303 -16.32 25.08 -3.30
N LYS A 304 -15.20 25.56 -3.85
CA LYS A 304 -13.96 24.78 -3.94
C LYS A 304 -13.28 24.73 -2.59
N ILE A 305 -13.08 23.51 -2.05
CA ILE A 305 -12.50 23.30 -0.73
C ILE A 305 -11.13 22.68 -0.87
N LYS A 306 -10.12 23.33 -0.28
CA LYS A 306 -8.81 22.79 -0.04
C LYS A 306 -8.61 22.69 1.46
N MET A 307 -8.33 21.50 1.97
CA MET A 307 -8.12 21.30 3.41
C MET A 307 -6.89 20.45 3.71
N ASN A 308 -6.22 20.82 4.78
CA ASN A 308 -5.18 20.06 5.46
C ASN A 308 -5.55 20.01 6.93
N VAL A 309 -5.89 18.83 7.45
CA VAL A 309 -6.37 18.67 8.82
C VAL A 309 -5.52 17.61 9.50
N ARG A 310 -5.00 17.96 10.68
CA ARG A 310 -4.23 17.05 11.52
C ARG A 310 -4.89 16.96 12.90
N HIS A 311 -5.13 15.74 13.39
CA HIS A 311 -5.80 15.49 14.68
C HIS A 311 -7.16 16.21 14.80
N GLY A 312 -8.22 15.63 14.25
CA GLY A 312 -9.56 16.21 14.33
C GLY A 312 -10.61 15.36 13.60
N GLU A 313 -11.87 15.73 13.73
CA GLU A 313 -12.96 15.15 12.95
C GLU A 313 -13.42 16.11 11.85
N VAL A 314 -13.64 15.62 10.63
CA VAL A 314 -14.17 16.39 9.51
C VAL A 314 -15.51 15.81 9.07
N LYS A 315 -16.58 16.57 9.28
CA LYS A 315 -17.93 16.26 8.80
C LYS A 315 -18.24 17.09 7.55
N LEU A 316 -18.28 16.44 6.39
CA LEU A 316 -18.61 17.09 5.13
C LEU A 316 -20.13 17.25 4.97
N ALA A 317 -20.53 18.41 4.45
CA ALA A 317 -21.90 18.64 4.02
C ALA A 317 -22.26 17.76 2.81
N GLY A 318 -23.56 17.45 2.68
CA GLY A 318 -24.08 16.83 1.47
C GLY A 318 -23.84 17.70 0.22
N ASN A 319 -23.58 17.05 -0.91
CA ASN A 319 -23.41 17.69 -2.23
C ASN A 319 -22.19 18.62 -2.36
N THR A 320 -21.15 18.39 -1.56
CA THR A 320 -19.85 19.01 -1.79
C THR A 320 -19.16 18.35 -2.99
N LYS A 321 -18.49 19.17 -3.82
CA LYS A 321 -17.83 18.70 -5.06
C LYS A 321 -16.39 19.20 -5.16
N ASN A 322 -15.55 18.45 -5.87
CA ASN A 322 -14.17 18.80 -6.23
C ASN A 322 -13.34 19.19 -5.01
N ILE A 323 -13.38 18.35 -3.97
CA ILE A 323 -12.65 18.58 -2.72
C ILE A 323 -11.18 18.16 -2.90
N ASN A 324 -10.25 18.97 -2.39
CA ASN A 324 -8.85 18.57 -2.22
C ASN A 324 -8.51 18.50 -0.74
N ALA A 325 -8.44 17.30 -0.17
CA ALA A 325 -8.24 17.09 1.26
C ALA A 325 -6.99 16.27 1.56
N ARG A 326 -6.22 16.71 2.57
CA ARG A 326 -5.20 15.92 3.25
C ARG A 326 -5.58 15.80 4.72
N LEU A 327 -5.78 14.58 5.18
CA LEU A 327 -6.21 14.28 6.55
C LEU A 327 -5.17 13.37 7.18
N SER A 328 -4.68 13.74 8.37
CA SER A 328 -3.70 12.93 9.11
C SER A 328 -4.16 12.79 10.55
N TYR A 329 -4.25 11.55 11.04
CA TYR A 329 -4.84 11.25 12.35
C TYR A 329 -6.22 11.90 12.54
N SER A 330 -7.02 11.97 11.48
CA SER A 330 -8.28 12.71 11.46
C SER A 330 -9.40 11.87 10.86
N THR A 331 -10.55 11.85 11.52
CA THR A 331 -11.72 11.09 11.05
C THR A 331 -12.43 11.85 9.93
N LEU A 332 -12.74 11.19 8.82
CA LEU A 332 -13.60 11.74 7.76
C LEU A 332 -14.99 11.12 7.81
N LEU A 333 -16.02 11.95 7.96
CA LEU A 333 -17.42 11.56 7.88
C LEU A 333 -18.10 12.32 6.75
N ALA A 334 -18.66 11.60 5.78
CA ALA A 334 -19.35 12.23 4.63
C ALA A 334 -20.60 11.47 4.22
N ALA A 335 -21.70 12.21 4.02
CA ALA A 335 -22.91 11.64 3.42
C ALA A 335 -22.74 11.39 1.91
N THR A 336 -22.10 12.31 1.21
CA THR A 336 -21.85 12.16 -0.24
C THR A 336 -20.57 12.86 -0.62
N ILE A 337 -19.74 12.19 -1.43
CA ILE A 337 -18.55 12.75 -2.06
C ILE A 337 -18.75 12.68 -3.57
N ASP A 338 -18.56 13.81 -4.24
CA ASP A 338 -18.83 13.95 -5.67
C ASP A 338 -17.78 14.85 -6.33
N GLY A 339 -17.71 14.83 -7.66
CA GLY A 339 -16.72 15.57 -8.44
C GLY A 339 -15.54 14.72 -8.91
N ASP A 340 -15.25 14.79 -10.21
CA ASP A 340 -14.14 14.11 -10.87
C ASP A 340 -12.77 14.65 -10.44
N GLU A 341 -12.69 15.93 -10.08
CA GLU A 341 -11.48 16.55 -9.54
C GLU A 341 -11.29 16.31 -8.03
N THR A 342 -12.15 15.51 -7.39
CA THR A 342 -12.03 15.23 -5.95
C THR A 342 -10.83 14.34 -5.66
N ILE A 343 -9.95 14.81 -4.77
CA ILE A 343 -8.75 14.11 -4.30
C ILE A 343 -8.73 14.17 -2.78
N ILE A 344 -8.89 13.02 -2.15
CA ILE A 344 -8.81 12.88 -0.68
C ILE A 344 -7.65 11.95 -0.35
N LYS A 345 -6.72 12.45 0.45
CA LYS A 345 -5.57 11.70 0.96
C LYS A 345 -5.68 11.61 2.47
N THR A 346 -5.70 10.40 2.99
CA THR A 346 -5.85 10.13 4.42
C THR A 346 -4.69 9.26 4.90
N SER A 347 -4.14 9.59 6.07
CA SER A 347 -3.08 8.81 6.71
C SER A 347 -3.41 8.58 8.18
N TYR A 348 -3.37 7.33 8.65
CA TYR A 348 -3.77 6.97 10.03
C TYR A 348 -5.16 7.51 10.41
N SER A 349 -6.07 7.50 9.45
CA SER A 349 -7.29 8.31 9.50
C SER A 349 -8.49 7.45 9.10
N PRO A 350 -9.45 7.21 10.01
CA PRO A 350 -10.67 6.52 9.66
C PRO A 350 -11.50 7.29 8.64
N VAL A 351 -12.12 6.59 7.69
CA VAL A 351 -12.95 7.18 6.64
C VAL A 351 -14.30 6.46 6.63
N SER A 352 -15.39 7.21 6.76
CA SER A 352 -16.76 6.68 6.62
C SER A 352 -17.55 7.53 5.65
N VAL A 353 -17.91 6.94 4.51
CA VAL A 353 -18.62 7.62 3.43
C VAL A 353 -19.85 6.84 3.03
N GLN A 354 -21.02 7.48 3.06
CA GLN A 354 -22.28 6.81 2.68
C GLN A 354 -22.40 6.65 1.16
N LYS A 355 -22.02 7.65 0.37
CA LYS A 355 -22.06 7.56 -1.09
C LYS A 355 -20.86 8.24 -1.74
N TRP A 356 -20.06 7.47 -2.46
CA TRP A 356 -18.93 7.95 -3.25
C TRP A 356 -19.29 7.94 -4.74
N ASN A 357 -19.48 9.11 -5.34
CA ASN A 357 -19.88 9.20 -6.74
C ASN A 357 -18.67 9.21 -7.69
N TYR A 358 -17.70 10.09 -7.43
CA TYR A 358 -16.52 10.31 -8.27
C TYR A 358 -15.34 10.78 -7.42
N GLY A 359 -14.12 10.45 -7.86
CA GLY A 359 -12.88 11.00 -7.30
C GLY A 359 -11.83 9.94 -6.96
N LEU A 360 -10.74 10.42 -6.35
CA LEU A 360 -9.62 9.61 -5.89
C LEU A 360 -9.56 9.61 -4.37
N LEU A 361 -9.50 8.41 -3.78
CA LEU A 361 -9.18 8.20 -2.37
C LEU A 361 -7.81 7.52 -2.25
N GLN A 362 -6.90 8.15 -1.51
CA GLN A 362 -5.66 7.53 -1.06
C GLN A 362 -5.75 7.34 0.44
N ALA A 363 -5.68 6.10 0.94
CA ALA A 363 -5.75 5.80 2.37
C ALA A 363 -4.58 4.93 2.82
N ASP A 364 -3.67 5.53 3.58
CA ASP A 364 -2.43 4.89 4.03
C ASP A 364 -2.48 4.68 5.55
N TYR A 365 -2.25 3.44 5.99
CA TYR A 365 -2.24 3.04 7.41
C TYR A 365 -3.55 3.33 8.15
N SER A 366 -4.68 3.26 7.44
CA SER A 366 -6.00 3.53 7.98
C SER A 366 -6.67 2.23 8.41
N GLU A 367 -6.90 2.09 9.72
CA GLU A 367 -7.55 0.89 10.29
C GLU A 367 -9.02 0.71 9.87
N ASN A 368 -9.68 1.76 9.38
CA ASN A 368 -11.06 1.64 8.92
C ASN A 368 -11.36 2.60 7.76
N VAL A 369 -11.55 2.04 6.56
CA VAL A 369 -12.06 2.74 5.38
C VAL A 369 -13.38 2.08 4.95
N ASP A 370 -14.48 2.64 5.44
CA ASP A 370 -15.85 2.19 5.19
C ASP A 370 -16.51 3.04 4.10
N LEU A 371 -16.76 2.42 2.93
CA LEU A 371 -17.47 3.02 1.81
C LEU A 371 -18.78 2.26 1.57
N ASN A 372 -19.92 2.90 1.80
CA ASN A 372 -21.20 2.19 1.72
C ASN A 372 -21.65 1.98 0.25
N GLU A 373 -21.93 3.04 -0.50
CA GLU A 373 -22.20 2.95 -1.94
C GLU A 373 -21.10 3.62 -2.77
N VAL A 374 -20.57 2.93 -3.77
CA VAL A 374 -19.51 3.44 -4.65
C VAL A 374 -19.96 3.39 -6.11
N LEU A 375 -20.02 4.54 -6.77
CA LEU A 375 -20.31 4.66 -8.20
C LEU A 375 -19.03 4.57 -9.02
N ASN A 376 -18.19 5.60 -9.01
CA ASN A 376 -16.90 5.64 -9.70
C ASN A 376 -15.79 6.05 -8.72
N LEU A 377 -14.83 5.18 -8.46
CA LEU A 377 -13.76 5.42 -7.49
C LEU A 377 -12.41 4.93 -7.99
N ARG A 378 -11.39 5.78 -7.84
CA ARG A 378 -10.00 5.36 -7.86
C ARG A 378 -9.47 5.28 -6.44
N LEU A 379 -9.17 4.08 -5.97
CA LEU A 379 -8.70 3.83 -4.62
C LEU A 379 -7.23 3.39 -4.64
N SER A 380 -6.40 4.01 -3.80
CA SER A 380 -5.03 3.56 -3.55
C SER A 380 -4.85 3.40 -2.05
N THR A 381 -4.44 2.22 -1.59
CA THR A 381 -4.26 1.94 -0.17
C THR A 381 -2.95 1.26 0.13
N THR A 382 -2.39 1.59 1.29
CA THR A 382 -1.18 0.97 1.84
C THR A 382 -1.45 0.56 3.29
N SER A 383 -1.42 -0.73 3.59
CA SER A 383 -1.66 -1.25 4.96
C SER A 383 -2.93 -0.69 5.60
N SER A 384 -4.04 -0.74 4.88
CA SER A 384 -5.34 -0.21 5.33
C SER A 384 -6.42 -1.27 5.19
N ASP A 385 -7.39 -1.23 6.10
CA ASP A 385 -8.54 -2.14 6.09
C ASP A 385 -9.70 -1.45 5.36
N VAL A 386 -10.06 -1.99 4.19
CA VAL A 386 -11.05 -1.37 3.29
C VAL A 386 -12.28 -2.24 3.17
N THR A 387 -13.46 -1.64 3.40
CA THR A 387 -14.76 -2.26 3.15
C THR A 387 -15.58 -1.41 2.19
N ILE A 388 -15.98 -2.00 1.05
CA ILE A 388 -16.94 -1.44 0.11
C ILE A 388 -18.24 -2.26 0.22
N ASN A 389 -19.31 -1.69 0.77
CA ASN A 389 -20.54 -2.46 0.94
C ASN A 389 -21.23 -2.75 -0.40
N ARG A 390 -21.29 -1.78 -1.30
CA ARG A 390 -21.95 -1.91 -2.59
C ARG A 390 -21.25 -1.14 -3.70
N LEU A 391 -20.73 -1.86 -4.68
CA LEU A 391 -20.19 -1.31 -5.93
C LEU A 391 -21.32 -1.16 -6.96
N LEU A 392 -21.48 0.03 -7.55
CA LEU A 392 -22.58 0.36 -8.46
C LEU A 392 -22.17 0.39 -9.94
N GLU A 393 -21.03 1.01 -10.27
CA GLU A 393 -20.64 1.23 -11.67
C GLU A 393 -19.18 0.84 -11.97
N SER A 394 -18.18 1.58 -11.51
CA SER A 394 -16.78 1.27 -11.80
C SER A 394 -15.82 1.55 -10.66
N VAL A 395 -14.78 0.72 -10.53
CA VAL A 395 -13.74 0.94 -9.52
C VAL A 395 -12.38 0.50 -10.05
N ILE A 396 -11.37 1.31 -9.73
CA ILE A 396 -9.96 0.98 -9.93
C ILE A 396 -9.30 1.01 -8.56
N ILE A 397 -8.82 -0.14 -8.09
CA ILE A 397 -8.25 -0.30 -6.75
C ILE A 397 -6.80 -0.73 -6.86
N ASN A 398 -5.91 -0.05 -6.15
CA ASN A 398 -4.54 -0.49 -5.91
C ASN A 398 -4.35 -0.68 -4.41
N ASN A 399 -4.33 -1.92 -3.95
CA ASN A 399 -4.17 -2.26 -2.54
C ASN A 399 -2.81 -2.91 -2.29
N LYS A 400 -1.99 -2.25 -1.48
CA LYS A 400 -0.68 -2.74 -1.04
C LYS A 400 -0.75 -3.06 0.45
N MET A 401 -0.84 -4.33 0.78
CA MET A 401 -0.99 -4.82 2.16
C MET A 401 -2.32 -4.39 2.81
N GLY A 402 -2.94 -5.32 3.53
CA GLY A 402 -4.22 -5.11 4.20
C GLY A 402 -5.41 -5.76 3.46
N PRO A 403 -6.50 -6.05 4.19
CA PRO A 403 -7.68 -6.69 3.65
C PRO A 403 -8.54 -5.71 2.84
N LEU A 404 -9.03 -6.19 1.70
CA LEU A 404 -10.04 -5.52 0.88
C LEU A 404 -11.31 -6.38 0.83
N THR A 405 -12.42 -5.87 1.34
CA THR A 405 -13.71 -6.55 1.31
C THR A 405 -14.68 -5.77 0.45
N ILE A 406 -15.26 -6.41 -0.57
CA ILE A 406 -16.41 -5.90 -1.32
C ILE A 406 -17.59 -6.80 -0.96
N ASN A 407 -18.68 -6.24 -0.42
CA ASN A 407 -19.82 -7.05 0.06
C ASN A 407 -20.88 -7.31 -1.01
N SER A 408 -21.00 -6.44 -2.03
CA SER A 408 -21.94 -6.63 -3.13
C SER A 408 -21.57 -5.82 -4.37
N ILE A 409 -21.92 -6.34 -5.55
CA ILE A 409 -21.75 -5.67 -6.83
C ILE A 409 -23.12 -5.57 -7.52
N SER A 410 -23.44 -4.37 -8.01
CA SER A 410 -24.68 -4.10 -8.74
C SER A 410 -24.71 -4.81 -10.09
N SER A 411 -25.91 -5.16 -10.54
CA SER A 411 -26.13 -5.70 -11.89
C SER A 411 -25.77 -4.73 -13.02
N SER A 412 -25.71 -3.45 -12.71
CA SER A 412 -25.37 -2.34 -13.61
C SER A 412 -23.87 -2.01 -13.67
N PHE A 413 -23.00 -2.76 -12.99
CA PHE A 413 -21.58 -2.47 -13.00
C PHE A 413 -21.00 -2.57 -14.42
N LYS A 414 -19.88 -1.89 -14.67
CA LYS A 414 -19.18 -1.86 -15.96
C LYS A 414 -17.76 -2.39 -15.83
N GLU A 415 -17.00 -1.90 -14.87
CA GLU A 415 -15.57 -2.19 -14.78
C GLU A 415 -15.10 -2.32 -13.34
N MET A 416 -14.39 -3.40 -13.04
CA MET A 416 -13.70 -3.57 -11.77
C MET A 416 -12.25 -3.97 -12.07
N ASP A 417 -11.31 -3.06 -11.84
CA ASP A 417 -9.87 -3.33 -11.93
C ASP A 417 -9.26 -3.28 -10.54
N VAL A 418 -8.69 -4.40 -10.09
CA VAL A 418 -8.09 -4.52 -8.77
C VAL A 418 -6.66 -5.04 -8.89
N SER A 419 -5.71 -4.24 -8.41
CA SER A 419 -4.32 -4.64 -8.23
C SER A 419 -4.02 -4.85 -6.75
N LEU A 420 -3.59 -6.06 -6.39
CA LEU A 420 -3.27 -6.50 -5.04
C LEU A 420 -1.78 -6.86 -4.93
N GLN A 421 -1.13 -6.40 -3.87
CA GLN A 421 0.24 -6.78 -3.53
C GLN A 421 0.33 -7.09 -2.03
N ASN A 422 0.78 -8.29 -1.68
CA ASN A 422 0.87 -8.76 -0.29
C ASN A 422 -0.43 -8.55 0.50
N ALA A 423 -1.57 -8.74 -0.15
CA ALA A 423 -2.89 -8.36 0.37
C ALA A 423 -3.89 -9.51 0.25
N GLU A 424 -5.04 -9.34 0.88
CA GLU A 424 -6.15 -10.28 0.82
C GLU A 424 -7.38 -9.56 0.27
N MET A 425 -8.12 -10.22 -0.62
CA MET A 425 -9.38 -9.69 -1.13
C MET A 425 -10.51 -10.71 -1.03
N THR A 426 -11.66 -10.26 -0.52
CA THR A 426 -12.92 -11.01 -0.58
C THR A 426 -13.95 -10.24 -1.38
N CYS A 427 -14.54 -10.88 -2.39
CA CYS A 427 -15.51 -10.24 -3.28
C CYS A 427 -16.55 -11.26 -3.81
N PRO A 428 -17.86 -11.01 -3.72
CA PRO A 428 -18.86 -11.84 -4.38
C PRO A 428 -18.94 -11.51 -5.87
N LEU A 429 -19.32 -12.50 -6.66
CA LEU A 429 -19.51 -12.35 -8.10
C LEU A 429 -20.89 -11.72 -8.39
N PRO A 430 -20.99 -10.81 -9.39
CA PRO A 430 -22.26 -10.24 -9.78
C PRO A 430 -23.12 -11.28 -10.52
N LYS A 431 -24.43 -11.28 -10.30
CA LYS A 431 -25.37 -12.21 -10.97
C LYS A 431 -25.57 -11.97 -12.47
N THR A 432 -24.95 -10.93 -13.02
CA THR A 432 -25.06 -10.53 -14.43
C THR A 432 -23.98 -11.13 -15.30
N ASP A 433 -24.04 -10.85 -16.59
CA ASP A 433 -23.02 -11.25 -17.54
C ASP A 433 -21.75 -10.41 -17.41
N PHE A 434 -20.58 -11.04 -17.37
CA PHE A 434 -19.30 -10.35 -17.29
C PHE A 434 -18.16 -11.23 -17.80
N VAL A 435 -17.06 -10.60 -18.21
CA VAL A 435 -15.79 -11.25 -18.49
C VAL A 435 -14.86 -11.06 -17.30
N ILE A 436 -14.12 -12.11 -16.93
CA ILE A 436 -13.19 -12.07 -15.81
C ILE A 436 -11.79 -12.51 -16.24
N GLU A 437 -10.79 -11.75 -15.79
CA GLU A 437 -9.37 -12.06 -15.93
C GLU A 437 -8.70 -11.92 -14.57
N VAL A 438 -8.10 -13.01 -14.08
CA VAL A 438 -7.34 -13.02 -12.82
C VAL A 438 -5.90 -13.42 -13.10
N ASN A 439 -4.99 -12.46 -12.94
CA ASN A 439 -3.56 -12.60 -13.13
C ASN A 439 -2.88 -12.72 -11.78
N GLY A 440 -2.52 -13.94 -11.37
CA GLY A 440 -1.85 -14.21 -10.11
C GLY A 440 -0.37 -14.52 -10.29
N THR A 441 0.51 -13.80 -9.60
CA THR A 441 1.93 -14.18 -9.43
C THR A 441 2.14 -14.69 -8.01
N LEU A 442 2.49 -15.97 -7.86
CA LEU A 442 2.64 -16.63 -6.55
C LEU A 442 1.47 -16.33 -5.59
N SER A 443 0.25 -16.33 -6.13
CA SER A 443 -0.97 -15.92 -5.44
C SER A 443 -1.98 -17.07 -5.43
N LYS A 444 -2.86 -17.09 -4.43
CA LYS A 444 -3.91 -18.10 -4.30
C LYS A 444 -5.24 -17.51 -4.74
N LEU A 445 -5.96 -18.23 -5.60
CA LEU A 445 -7.31 -17.88 -6.05
C LEU A 445 -8.28 -18.97 -5.61
N THR A 446 -9.30 -18.56 -4.85
CA THR A 446 -10.46 -19.38 -4.50
C THR A 446 -11.65 -18.84 -5.28
N ALA A 447 -12.25 -19.66 -6.14
CA ALA A 447 -13.39 -19.29 -6.97
C ALA A 447 -14.50 -20.35 -6.86
N PRO A 448 -15.78 -19.96 -7.03
CA PRO A 448 -16.88 -20.91 -6.93
C PRO A 448 -16.91 -21.86 -8.12
N ALA A 449 -17.37 -23.09 -7.90
CA ALA A 449 -17.41 -24.14 -8.92
C ALA A 449 -18.32 -23.80 -10.12
N SER A 450 -19.25 -22.86 -9.94
CA SER A 450 -20.12 -22.35 -11.00
C SER A 450 -19.37 -21.50 -12.04
N LEU A 451 -18.22 -20.92 -11.68
CA LEU A 451 -17.40 -20.10 -12.58
C LEU A 451 -16.38 -20.97 -13.32
N LYS A 452 -16.63 -21.21 -14.60
CA LYS A 452 -15.67 -21.91 -15.47
C LYS A 452 -14.55 -20.96 -15.86
N LEU A 453 -13.33 -21.27 -15.40
CA LEU A 453 -12.12 -20.51 -15.69
C LEU A 453 -11.14 -21.37 -16.48
N ASP A 454 -10.73 -20.87 -17.64
CA ASP A 454 -9.60 -21.40 -18.39
C ASP A 454 -8.31 -20.93 -17.71
N ARG A 455 -7.38 -21.86 -17.49
CA ARG A 455 -6.14 -21.59 -16.78
C ARG A 455 -4.95 -21.72 -17.73
N THR A 456 -4.17 -20.66 -17.83
CA THR A 456 -2.87 -20.65 -18.50
C THR A 456 -1.78 -20.37 -17.47
N LYS A 457 -0.71 -21.15 -17.46
CA LYS A 457 0.42 -20.96 -16.54
C LYS A 457 1.69 -20.66 -17.32
N HIS A 458 2.34 -19.55 -16.99
CA HIS A 458 3.66 -19.17 -17.49
C HIS A 458 4.57 -18.91 -16.29
N ASN A 459 5.53 -19.82 -16.05
CA ASN A 459 6.47 -19.76 -14.92
C ASN A 459 5.74 -19.59 -13.56
N ASN A 460 6.00 -18.48 -12.86
CA ASN A 460 5.44 -18.15 -11.56
C ASN A 460 4.10 -17.39 -11.65
N THR A 461 3.57 -17.19 -12.86
CA THR A 461 2.34 -16.45 -13.12
C THR A 461 1.26 -17.39 -13.66
N THR A 462 0.08 -17.32 -13.08
CA THR A 462 -1.13 -18.02 -13.50
C THR A 462 -2.16 -17.01 -13.95
N ILE A 463 -2.64 -17.16 -15.17
CA ILE A 463 -3.69 -16.35 -15.76
C ILE A 463 -4.95 -17.22 -15.80
N HIS A 464 -6.01 -16.74 -15.18
CA HIS A 464 -7.33 -17.35 -15.22
C HIS A 464 -8.27 -16.44 -16.00
N THR A 465 -8.79 -16.92 -17.10
CA THR A 465 -9.76 -16.18 -17.93
C THR A 465 -11.08 -16.93 -17.95
N GLY A 466 -12.19 -16.21 -17.88
CA GLY A 466 -13.50 -16.82 -18.03
C GLY A 466 -14.58 -15.78 -18.19
N TYR A 467 -15.82 -16.23 -18.10
CA TYR A 467 -16.98 -15.36 -18.21
C TYR A 467 -18.16 -15.95 -17.46
N ASN A 468 -19.09 -15.08 -17.06
CA ASN A 468 -20.40 -15.46 -16.61
C ASN A 468 -21.43 -15.12 -17.70
N LYS A 469 -22.27 -16.08 -18.10
CA LYS A 469 -23.32 -15.99 -19.13
C LYS A 469 -22.87 -15.65 -20.56
N ASN A 470 -22.08 -14.60 -20.77
CA ASN A 470 -21.67 -14.10 -22.09
C ASN A 470 -20.18 -13.72 -22.13
N SER A 471 -19.43 -14.29 -23.08
CA SER A 471 -18.00 -14.02 -23.28
C SER A 471 -17.69 -12.69 -24.00
N LYS A 472 -18.71 -12.01 -24.52
CA LYS A 472 -18.62 -10.68 -25.14
C LYS A 472 -19.39 -9.62 -24.34
N SER A 473 -19.49 -9.80 -23.03
CA SER A 473 -20.07 -8.78 -22.15
C SER A 473 -19.25 -7.49 -22.22
N ASP A 474 -19.93 -6.35 -22.12
CA ASP A 474 -19.31 -5.03 -21.94
C ASP A 474 -18.83 -4.81 -20.50
N LYS A 475 -19.12 -5.76 -19.59
CA LYS A 475 -18.72 -5.71 -18.19
C LYS A 475 -17.46 -6.54 -17.94
N SER A 476 -16.47 -5.94 -17.30
CA SER A 476 -15.17 -6.55 -17.04
C SER A 476 -14.82 -6.59 -15.56
N VAL A 477 -14.21 -7.70 -15.14
CA VAL A 477 -13.57 -7.88 -13.84
C VAL A 477 -12.12 -8.29 -14.08
N VAL A 478 -11.18 -7.41 -13.74
CA VAL A 478 -9.75 -7.65 -13.87
C VAL A 478 -9.14 -7.62 -12.48
N ILE A 479 -8.44 -8.70 -12.12
CA ILE A 479 -7.78 -8.83 -10.81
C ILE A 479 -6.33 -9.22 -11.04
N ASN A 480 -5.41 -8.33 -10.70
CA ASN A 480 -3.98 -8.55 -10.73
C ASN A 480 -3.49 -8.78 -9.30
N SER A 481 -3.05 -10.00 -8.96
CA SER A 481 -2.58 -10.35 -7.62
C SER A 481 -1.11 -10.75 -7.61
N LYS A 482 -0.34 -10.21 -6.67
CA LYS A 482 1.07 -10.57 -6.43
C LYS A 482 1.25 -10.95 -4.96
N TYR A 483 1.68 -12.18 -4.70
CA TYR A 483 1.84 -12.73 -3.34
C TYR A 483 0.60 -12.49 -2.45
N SER A 484 -0.59 -12.66 -3.03
CA SER A 484 -1.85 -12.25 -2.41
C SER A 484 -2.88 -13.39 -2.45
N GLU A 485 -3.91 -13.29 -1.62
CA GLU A 485 -5.06 -14.22 -1.64
C GLU A 485 -6.31 -13.51 -2.19
N VAL A 486 -6.98 -14.16 -3.14
CA VAL A 486 -8.21 -13.67 -3.75
C VAL A 486 -9.30 -14.71 -3.52
N VAL A 487 -10.36 -14.31 -2.83
CA VAL A 487 -11.54 -15.13 -2.55
C VAL A 487 -12.75 -14.55 -3.27
N LEU A 488 -13.18 -15.24 -4.32
CA LEU A 488 -14.40 -14.95 -5.05
C LEU A 488 -15.54 -15.82 -4.49
N LYS A 489 -16.66 -15.19 -4.10
CA LYS A 489 -17.84 -15.84 -3.53
C LYS A 489 -19.01 -15.80 -4.53
N GLU A 490 -20.02 -16.66 -4.32
CA GLU A 490 -21.28 -16.64 -5.09
C GLU A 490 -22.23 -15.51 -4.69
#